data_AF-A0A1F8EYV9-F1
#
_entry.id   AF-A0A1F8EYV9-F1
#
_cell.length_a   1.000
_cell.length_b   1.000
_cell.length_c   1.000
_cell.angle_alpha   90.00
_cell.angle_beta   90.00
_cell.angle_gamma   90.00
#
_symmetry.space_group_name_H-M   'P 1'
#
loop_
_entity.id
_entity.type
_entity.pdbx_description
1 polymer ?
#
loop_
_entity_poly.entity_id
_entity_poly.type
_entity_poly.pdbx_seq_one_letter_code
_entity_poly.pdbx_strand_id
1 'polypeptide(L)'
;MSHIFQPQVNNKKDNIFRVKLPFHLLGDNTSENKNTIIFWGADFKFLPPGIPEDKFIELSNSCLDFIRKNCPGYELIYKLHPAETDEYTKLNLDGFSVVGTDNIGEFYLLKNINRIKYTFSAISGACVSAHKMGIPSYVFVSLFEPLFRPETLKGYREYFSQLPSESFISNFADGFRDYKTAVDIDETLKNNFVRLLKESPGKVFFIADTPGSLAELISLTKLIKSISPQRPVGLLVCRHHRWDVMNFDDLKAHFDSIDIFSRTFYSLRPNKLIKALKIARDIKKFPIKNGDILIGTTHTSFVEVCFMSYHKHAKMLCVLSEVSFDTVYGQRGKKMLAEIHYETPPSSHFYNLIFEPLLGLYRTKYMNDPGKVMNFRCYQEPVNDIYDQIYLI
;
A
#
# COMPACT_ATOMS: atom_id res chain seq x y z
N MET A 1 -12.41 14.68 -31.88
CA MET A 1 -11.60 13.46 -31.68
C MET A 1 -10.68 13.72 -30.50
N SER A 2 -10.99 13.19 -29.31
CA SER A 2 -10.12 13.38 -28.14
C SER A 2 -8.88 12.50 -28.29
N HIS A 3 -7.72 13.11 -28.49
CA HIS A 3 -6.45 12.40 -28.32
C HIS A 3 -6.44 11.81 -26.91
N ILE A 4 -6.56 10.49 -26.80
CA ILE A 4 -6.40 9.78 -25.54
C ILE A 4 -4.94 10.00 -25.12
N PHE A 5 -4.74 10.96 -24.22
CA PHE A 5 -3.44 11.21 -23.59
C PHE A 5 -2.92 9.88 -23.03
N GLN A 6 -1.80 9.41 -23.55
CA GLN A 6 -1.09 8.26 -22.98
C GLN A 6 -0.08 8.79 -21.97
N PRO A 7 -0.17 8.40 -20.70
CA PRO A 7 0.88 8.65 -19.72
C PRO A 7 2.18 8.03 -20.20
N GLN A 8 3.28 8.72 -19.96
CA GLN A 8 4.54 8.39 -20.60
C GLN A 8 5.61 7.97 -19.59
N VAL A 9 6.50 7.12 -20.08
CA VAL A 9 7.81 6.84 -19.50
C VAL A 9 8.83 7.30 -20.53
N ASN A 10 9.82 8.05 -20.09
CA ASN A 10 10.95 8.43 -20.91
C ASN A 10 11.91 7.25 -21.03
N ASN A 11 11.81 6.49 -22.12
CA ASN A 11 12.62 5.29 -22.37
C ASN A 11 14.13 5.59 -22.55
N LYS A 12 14.54 6.86 -22.61
CA LYS A 12 15.95 7.25 -22.67
C LYS A 12 16.61 7.31 -21.29
N LYS A 13 15.84 7.21 -20.21
CA LYS A 13 16.34 7.21 -18.83
C LYS A 13 16.28 5.81 -18.24
N ASP A 14 17.37 5.42 -17.62
CA ASP A 14 17.51 4.16 -16.88
C ASP A 14 17.48 4.44 -15.37
N ASN A 15 16.29 4.79 -14.88
CA ASN A 15 16.07 5.17 -13.48
C ASN A 15 14.82 4.54 -12.87
N ILE A 16 14.38 3.42 -13.43
CA ILE A 16 13.26 2.62 -12.93
C ILE A 16 13.80 1.26 -12.54
N PHE A 17 13.75 0.95 -11.25
CA PHE A 17 14.33 -0.26 -10.67
C PHE A 17 13.23 -1.13 -10.08
N ARG A 18 13.21 -2.40 -10.45
CA ARG A 18 12.39 -3.41 -9.77
C ARG A 18 13.17 -3.91 -8.56
N VAL A 19 12.57 -3.82 -7.38
CA VAL A 19 13.24 -4.10 -6.12
C VAL A 19 12.31 -4.80 -5.13
N LYS A 20 12.89 -5.52 -4.17
CA LYS A 20 12.19 -6.03 -3.00
C LYS A 20 12.43 -5.12 -1.80
N LEU A 21 11.35 -4.80 -1.07
CA LEU A 21 11.47 -4.05 0.17
C LEU A 21 12.13 -4.89 1.27
N PRO A 22 12.91 -4.27 2.16
CA PRO A 22 13.66 -4.96 3.22
C PRO A 22 12.75 -5.23 4.43
N PHE A 23 11.60 -5.83 4.20
CA PHE A 23 10.61 -6.06 5.26
C PHE A 23 11.12 -6.98 6.38
N HIS A 24 12.12 -7.80 6.11
CA HIS A 24 12.82 -8.57 7.15
C HIS A 24 13.41 -7.71 8.26
N LEU A 25 13.66 -6.41 8.01
CA LEU A 25 14.11 -5.49 9.05
C LEU A 25 13.00 -5.13 10.03
N LEU A 26 11.72 -5.34 9.68
CA LEU A 26 10.59 -4.96 10.54
C LEU A 26 10.52 -5.78 11.83
N GLY A 27 10.82 -7.08 11.76
CA GLY A 27 10.76 -8.00 12.88
C GLY A 27 12.11 -8.62 13.24
N ASP A 28 12.15 -9.27 14.40
CA ASP A 28 13.27 -10.12 14.80
C ASP A 28 12.95 -11.57 14.41
N ASN A 29 13.56 -12.02 13.31
CA ASN A 29 13.34 -13.37 12.77
C ASN A 29 13.91 -14.48 13.66
N THR A 30 14.59 -14.13 14.76
CA THR A 30 15.13 -15.06 15.74
C THR A 30 14.24 -15.25 16.98
N SER A 31 13.10 -14.54 17.07
CA SER A 31 12.16 -14.68 18.20
C SER A 31 11.62 -16.12 18.29
N GLU A 32 12.05 -16.87 19.29
CA GLU A 32 11.52 -18.19 19.65
C GLU A 32 10.07 -18.12 20.19
N ASN A 33 9.57 -16.91 20.48
CA ASN A 33 8.27 -16.67 21.12
C ASN A 33 7.12 -16.43 20.12
N LYS A 34 7.24 -16.87 18.86
CA LYS A 34 6.13 -16.78 17.88
C LYS A 34 5.03 -17.78 18.24
N ASN A 35 4.00 -17.32 18.94
CA ASN A 35 2.93 -18.15 19.50
C ASN A 35 1.50 -17.73 19.06
N THR A 36 1.37 -16.74 18.17
CA THR A 36 0.06 -16.23 17.73
C THR A 36 -0.26 -16.66 16.30
N ILE A 37 -1.50 -17.05 16.06
CA ILE A 37 -2.07 -17.33 14.74
C ILE A 37 -3.16 -16.32 14.46
N ILE A 38 -3.13 -15.67 13.29
CA ILE A 38 -4.16 -14.73 12.89
C ILE A 38 -4.99 -15.32 11.76
N PHE A 39 -6.30 -15.31 11.92
CA PHE A 39 -7.25 -15.40 10.81
C PHE A 39 -7.77 -14.01 10.46
N TRP A 40 -7.59 -13.60 9.21
CA TRP A 40 -8.14 -12.34 8.70
C TRP A 40 -9.57 -12.53 8.22
N GLY A 41 -10.50 -11.83 8.87
CA GLY A 41 -11.90 -11.78 8.48
C GLY A 41 -12.12 -11.13 7.11
N ALA A 42 -13.32 -11.32 6.59
CA ALA A 42 -13.74 -10.74 5.33
C ALA A 42 -14.77 -9.62 5.60
N ASP A 43 -15.34 -9.04 4.56
CA ASP A 43 -16.46 -8.12 4.69
C ASP A 43 -17.68 -8.78 4.09
N PHE A 44 -18.56 -9.34 4.93
CA PHE A 44 -19.68 -10.14 4.41
C PHE A 44 -20.69 -9.29 3.65
N LYS A 45 -20.76 -7.98 3.93
CA LYS A 45 -21.64 -7.05 3.21
C LYS A 45 -21.16 -6.72 1.80
N PHE A 46 -19.86 -6.88 1.56
CA PHE A 46 -19.22 -6.56 0.28
C PHE A 46 -18.57 -7.78 -0.37
N LEU A 47 -19.11 -8.98 -0.13
CA LEU A 47 -18.72 -10.17 -0.88
C LEU A 47 -18.91 -9.95 -2.39
N PRO A 48 -18.02 -10.52 -3.23
CA PRO A 48 -18.19 -10.48 -4.67
C PRO A 48 -19.62 -10.87 -5.12
N PRO A 49 -20.19 -10.17 -6.12
CA PRO A 49 -21.57 -10.39 -6.55
C PRO A 49 -21.84 -11.86 -6.93
N GLY A 50 -22.88 -12.43 -6.34
CA GLY A 50 -23.35 -13.79 -6.65
C GLY A 50 -22.78 -14.89 -5.77
N ILE A 51 -21.95 -14.57 -4.77
CA ILE A 51 -21.57 -15.53 -3.72
C ILE A 51 -22.74 -15.69 -2.74
N PRO A 52 -23.24 -16.92 -2.51
CA PRO A 52 -24.23 -17.17 -1.46
C PRO A 52 -23.60 -17.02 -0.07
N GLU A 53 -24.11 -16.07 0.73
CA GLU A 53 -23.56 -15.75 2.05
C GLU A 53 -23.52 -16.98 2.98
N ASP A 54 -24.60 -17.76 3.06
CA ASP A 54 -24.66 -18.96 3.91
C ASP A 54 -23.56 -19.98 3.59
N LYS A 55 -23.27 -20.20 2.30
CA LYS A 55 -22.19 -21.10 1.87
C LYS A 55 -20.82 -20.52 2.18
N PHE A 56 -20.68 -19.21 2.09
CA PHE A 56 -19.44 -18.52 2.46
C PHE A 56 -19.17 -18.62 3.96
N ILE A 57 -20.21 -18.49 4.79
CA ILE A 57 -20.17 -18.69 6.24
C ILE A 57 -19.77 -20.14 6.58
N GLU A 58 -20.42 -21.13 5.94
CA GLU A 58 -20.14 -22.56 6.14
C GLU A 58 -18.67 -22.89 5.87
N LEU A 59 -18.14 -22.45 4.72
CA LEU A 59 -16.73 -22.64 4.37
C LEU A 59 -15.79 -21.88 5.30
N SER A 60 -16.17 -20.66 5.71
CA SER A 60 -15.36 -19.87 6.66
C SER A 60 -15.25 -20.56 8.02
N ASN A 61 -16.35 -21.13 8.54
CA ASN A 61 -16.32 -21.94 9.75
C ASN A 61 -15.44 -23.18 9.60
N SER A 62 -15.50 -23.84 8.43
CA SER A 62 -14.62 -24.98 8.13
C SER A 62 -13.14 -24.58 8.12
N CYS A 63 -12.80 -23.36 7.67
CA CYS A 63 -11.45 -22.82 7.75
C CYS A 63 -11.00 -22.56 9.19
N LEU A 64 -11.90 -22.07 10.05
CA LEU A 64 -11.61 -21.84 11.47
C LEU A 64 -11.40 -23.17 12.21
N ASP A 65 -12.22 -24.17 11.94
CA ASP A 65 -12.06 -25.53 12.48
C ASP A 65 -10.74 -26.17 12.03
N PHE A 66 -10.37 -25.97 10.76
CA PHE A 66 -9.08 -26.39 10.25
C PHE A 66 -7.91 -25.81 11.08
N ILE A 67 -7.98 -24.52 11.42
CA ILE A 67 -6.93 -23.85 12.20
C ILE A 67 -6.90 -24.39 13.63
N ARG A 68 -8.05 -24.55 14.29
CA ARG A 68 -8.12 -25.15 15.64
C ARG A 68 -7.46 -26.53 15.67
N LYS A 69 -7.74 -27.35 14.66
CA LYS A 69 -7.20 -28.71 14.53
C LYS A 69 -5.69 -28.72 14.28
N ASN A 70 -5.20 -27.87 13.38
CA ASN A 70 -3.81 -27.93 12.90
C ASN A 70 -2.84 -27.00 13.66
N CYS A 71 -3.33 -26.06 14.45
CA CYS A 71 -2.52 -25.15 15.26
C CYS A 71 -2.84 -25.27 16.77
N PRO A 72 -2.79 -26.47 17.38
CA PRO A 72 -3.04 -26.61 18.81
C PRO A 72 -1.96 -25.90 19.63
N GLY A 73 -2.35 -25.28 20.74
CA GLY A 73 -1.43 -24.61 21.68
C GLY A 73 -1.01 -23.19 21.29
N TYR A 74 -1.47 -22.68 20.14
CA TYR A 74 -1.26 -21.28 19.77
C TYR A 74 -2.38 -20.37 20.28
N GLU A 75 -2.07 -19.09 20.48
CA GLU A 75 -3.05 -18.04 20.66
C GLU A 75 -3.75 -17.77 19.31
N LEU A 76 -5.04 -18.10 19.20
CA LEU A 76 -5.81 -17.91 17.98
C LEU A 76 -6.50 -16.54 18.02
N ILE A 77 -6.26 -15.73 16.99
CA ILE A 77 -6.86 -14.40 16.84
C ILE A 77 -7.70 -14.34 15.58
N TYR A 78 -8.94 -13.88 15.71
CA TYR A 78 -9.79 -13.51 14.58
C TYR A 78 -9.77 -11.99 14.44
N LYS A 79 -9.16 -11.46 13.38
CA LYS A 79 -9.05 -10.02 13.14
C LYS A 79 -10.09 -9.58 12.13
N LEU A 80 -11.05 -8.76 12.57
CA LEU A 80 -12.13 -8.26 11.72
C LEU A 80 -11.62 -7.37 10.59
N HIS A 81 -12.31 -7.44 9.44
CA HIS A 81 -12.11 -6.48 8.35
C HIS A 81 -12.51 -5.06 8.82
N PRO A 82 -11.78 -3.99 8.45
CA PRO A 82 -12.06 -2.64 8.96
C PRO A 82 -13.47 -2.08 8.66
N ALA A 83 -14.11 -2.59 7.60
CA ALA A 83 -15.47 -2.21 7.22
C ALA A 83 -16.56 -3.19 7.73
N GLU A 84 -16.15 -4.20 8.50
CA GLU A 84 -17.06 -5.21 9.02
C GLU A 84 -17.99 -4.67 10.10
N THR A 85 -19.20 -5.23 10.19
CA THR A 85 -20.23 -4.81 11.12
C THR A 85 -20.88 -5.95 11.93
N ASP A 86 -20.93 -7.17 11.40
CA ASP A 86 -21.69 -8.28 11.99
C ASP A 86 -21.20 -9.71 11.65
N GLU A 87 -20.18 -9.93 10.80
CA GLU A 87 -19.69 -11.27 10.40
C GLU A 87 -19.35 -12.15 11.61
N TYR A 88 -18.74 -11.55 12.64
CA TYR A 88 -18.30 -12.26 13.84
C TYR A 88 -19.44 -12.88 14.63
N THR A 89 -20.67 -12.41 14.42
CA THR A 89 -21.89 -12.98 15.03
C THR A 89 -22.41 -14.22 14.27
N LYS A 90 -21.94 -14.42 13.03
CA LYS A 90 -22.37 -15.51 12.14
C LYS A 90 -21.37 -16.67 12.11
N LEU A 91 -20.18 -16.48 12.68
CA LEU A 91 -19.10 -17.44 12.68
C LEU A 91 -18.97 -18.13 14.04
N ASN A 92 -18.58 -19.39 14.01
CA ASN A 92 -18.11 -20.10 15.20
C ASN A 92 -16.70 -19.60 15.52
N LEU A 93 -16.57 -18.71 16.50
CA LEU A 93 -15.30 -18.11 16.94
C LEU A 93 -14.78 -18.72 18.25
N ASP A 94 -15.30 -19.88 18.68
CA ASP A 94 -14.83 -20.55 19.90
C ASP A 94 -13.32 -20.76 19.88
N GLY A 95 -12.64 -20.38 20.97
CA GLY A 95 -11.18 -20.46 21.07
C GLY A 95 -10.40 -19.36 20.33
N PHE A 96 -11.07 -18.47 19.59
CA PHE A 96 -10.45 -17.28 18.99
C PHE A 96 -10.71 -16.03 19.85
N SER A 97 -9.67 -15.23 20.06
CA SER A 97 -9.81 -13.86 20.55
C SER A 97 -10.14 -12.94 19.38
N VAL A 98 -11.22 -12.16 19.50
CA VAL A 98 -11.66 -11.24 18.44
C VAL A 98 -10.97 -9.89 18.59
N VAL A 99 -10.32 -9.43 17.53
CA VAL A 99 -9.74 -8.08 17.46
C VAL A 99 -10.58 -7.22 16.52
N GLY A 100 -10.99 -6.07 17.04
CA GLY A 100 -11.89 -5.10 16.39
C GLY A 100 -11.36 -4.43 15.12
N THR A 101 -12.12 -3.48 14.61
CA THR A 101 -11.85 -2.77 13.33
C THR A 101 -10.91 -1.58 13.47
N ASP A 102 -10.44 -1.29 14.69
CA ASP A 102 -9.70 -0.07 15.05
C ASP A 102 -8.30 0.05 14.43
N ASN A 103 -7.83 -0.94 13.66
CA ASN A 103 -6.55 -0.89 12.96
C ASN A 103 -6.64 -1.63 11.62
N ILE A 104 -5.95 -1.09 10.61
CA ILE A 104 -5.72 -1.76 9.32
C ILE A 104 -4.79 -2.97 9.49
N GLY A 105 -4.89 -3.96 8.59
CA GLY A 105 -4.18 -5.24 8.69
C GLY A 105 -2.65 -5.08 8.72
N GLU A 106 -2.10 -4.26 7.83
CA GLU A 106 -0.66 -4.00 7.74
C GLU A 106 -0.07 -3.41 9.02
N PHE A 107 -0.83 -2.54 9.69
CA PHE A 107 -0.39 -1.93 10.94
C PHE A 107 -0.50 -2.88 12.13
N TYR A 108 -1.56 -3.71 12.14
CA TYR A 108 -1.68 -4.78 13.13
C TYR A 108 -0.53 -5.79 12.99
N LEU A 109 -0.17 -6.15 11.76
CA LEU A 109 1.02 -6.96 11.46
C LEU A 109 2.28 -6.32 12.01
N LEU A 110 2.53 -5.05 11.68
CA LEU A 110 3.71 -4.32 12.14
C LEU A 110 3.87 -4.34 13.67
N LYS A 111 2.79 -4.07 14.41
CA LYS A 111 2.79 -4.04 15.89
C LYS A 111 3.06 -5.41 16.51
N ASN A 112 2.70 -6.49 15.82
CA ASN A 112 2.71 -7.84 16.38
C ASN A 112 3.68 -8.80 15.66
N ILE A 113 4.48 -8.30 14.72
CA ILE A 113 5.31 -9.11 13.80
C ILE A 113 6.19 -10.15 14.50
N ASN A 114 6.67 -9.85 15.72
CA ASN A 114 7.55 -10.72 16.50
C ASN A 114 6.81 -11.86 17.24
N ARG A 115 5.48 -11.80 17.34
CA ARG A 115 4.63 -12.78 18.03
C ARG A 115 3.88 -13.69 17.05
N ILE A 116 3.68 -13.24 15.81
CA ILE A 116 2.88 -13.96 14.83
C ILE A 116 3.69 -15.11 14.24
N LYS A 117 3.18 -16.33 14.40
CA LYS A 117 3.70 -17.54 13.78
C LYS A 117 3.20 -17.69 12.35
N TYR A 118 1.88 -17.70 12.16
CA TYR A 118 1.23 -17.83 10.85
C TYR A 118 0.06 -16.86 10.70
N THR A 119 -0.27 -16.55 9.44
CA THR A 119 -1.55 -15.93 9.12
C THR A 119 -2.36 -16.76 8.14
N PHE A 120 -3.69 -16.68 8.26
CA PHE A 120 -4.65 -17.39 7.45
C PHE A 120 -5.75 -16.44 6.98
N SER A 121 -6.36 -16.72 5.84
CA SER A 121 -7.60 -16.07 5.44
C SER A 121 -8.34 -16.89 4.40
N ALA A 122 -9.66 -16.65 4.27
CA ALA A 122 -10.40 -17.15 3.13
C ALA A 122 -9.90 -16.48 1.83
N ILE A 123 -9.91 -15.14 1.81
CA ILE A 123 -9.69 -14.31 0.62
C ILE A 123 -9.07 -12.93 0.94
N SER A 124 -8.41 -12.77 2.10
CA SER A 124 -7.90 -11.46 2.53
C SER A 124 -6.51 -11.16 1.97
N GLY A 125 -6.33 -9.94 1.45
CA GLY A 125 -5.02 -9.44 1.03
C GLY A 125 -4.01 -9.23 2.14
N ALA A 126 -4.46 -9.22 3.40
CA ALA A 126 -3.56 -9.15 4.54
C ALA A 126 -2.58 -10.35 4.57
N CYS A 127 -2.93 -11.51 3.99
CA CYS A 127 -1.99 -12.64 3.83
C CYS A 127 -0.84 -12.31 2.87
N VAL A 128 -1.08 -11.54 1.81
CA VAL A 128 -0.01 -11.10 0.89
C VAL A 128 0.90 -10.10 1.61
N SER A 129 0.32 -9.15 2.34
CA SER A 129 1.07 -8.20 3.17
C SER A 129 1.91 -8.92 4.23
N ALA A 130 1.34 -9.90 4.94
CA ALA A 130 2.02 -10.70 5.94
C ALA A 130 3.18 -11.53 5.35
N HIS A 131 2.96 -12.17 4.20
CA HIS A 131 4.00 -12.89 3.47
C HIS A 131 5.18 -11.98 3.11
N LYS A 132 4.89 -10.79 2.55
CA LYS A 132 5.92 -9.78 2.27
C LYS A 132 6.68 -9.37 3.53
N MET A 133 6.01 -9.35 4.69
CA MET A 133 6.61 -9.07 5.99
C MET A 133 7.40 -10.23 6.61
N GLY A 134 7.56 -11.35 5.91
CA GLY A 134 8.32 -12.50 6.41
C GLY A 134 7.51 -13.40 7.34
N ILE A 135 6.18 -13.35 7.28
CA ILE A 135 5.29 -14.22 8.04
C ILE A 135 4.71 -15.28 7.09
N PRO A 136 4.90 -16.59 7.34
CA PRO A 136 4.24 -17.61 6.55
C PRO A 136 2.73 -17.44 6.62
N SER A 137 2.12 -17.38 5.44
CA SER A 137 0.74 -16.96 5.25
C SER A 137 0.04 -17.92 4.32
N TYR A 138 -1.20 -18.27 4.68
CA TYR A 138 -1.98 -19.30 4.00
C TYR A 138 -3.35 -18.74 3.60
N VAL A 139 -3.85 -19.20 2.46
CA VAL A 139 -5.14 -18.80 1.91
C VAL A 139 -5.97 -20.02 1.53
N PHE A 140 -7.26 -19.97 1.85
CA PHE A 140 -8.22 -21.02 1.51
C PHE A 140 -8.93 -20.76 0.18
N VAL A 141 -8.47 -19.79 -0.62
CA VAL A 141 -9.12 -19.33 -1.86
C VAL A 141 -9.53 -20.47 -2.79
N SER A 142 -8.72 -21.54 -2.87
CA SER A 142 -9.00 -22.74 -3.67
C SER A 142 -10.30 -23.44 -3.29
N LEU A 143 -10.68 -23.43 -2.02
CA LEU A 143 -11.91 -24.04 -1.50
C LEU A 143 -13.15 -23.20 -1.83
N PHE A 144 -12.97 -21.90 -2.05
CA PHE A 144 -14.04 -20.96 -2.37
C PHE A 144 -14.24 -20.78 -3.88
N GLU A 145 -13.33 -21.30 -4.74
CA GLU A 145 -13.44 -21.16 -6.20
C GLU A 145 -14.81 -21.56 -6.78
N PRO A 146 -15.48 -22.63 -6.31
CA PRO A 146 -16.82 -23.00 -6.81
C PRO A 146 -17.89 -21.94 -6.56
N LEU A 147 -17.68 -21.00 -5.64
CA LEU A 147 -18.60 -19.89 -5.36
C LEU A 147 -18.34 -18.67 -6.25
N PHE A 148 -17.20 -18.63 -6.94
CA PHE A 148 -16.76 -17.45 -7.68
C PHE A 148 -17.21 -17.47 -9.14
N ARG A 149 -17.56 -16.30 -9.65
CA ARG A 149 -17.66 -16.06 -11.10
C ARG A 149 -16.26 -16.10 -11.73
N PRO A 150 -16.13 -16.43 -13.02
CA PRO A 150 -14.83 -16.51 -13.70
C PRO A 150 -13.96 -15.25 -13.54
N GLU A 151 -14.57 -14.07 -13.57
CA GLU A 151 -13.87 -12.79 -13.43
C GLU A 151 -13.33 -12.59 -12.02
N THR A 152 -14.14 -12.92 -11.00
CA THR A 152 -13.76 -12.90 -9.59
C THR A 152 -12.61 -13.87 -9.32
N LEU A 153 -12.72 -15.09 -9.85
CA LEU A 153 -11.70 -16.12 -9.72
C LEU A 153 -10.37 -15.67 -10.34
N LYS A 154 -10.42 -15.10 -11.55
CA LYS A 154 -9.25 -14.54 -12.20
C LYS A 154 -8.60 -13.44 -11.35
N GLY A 155 -9.41 -12.53 -10.82
CA GLY A 155 -8.94 -11.46 -9.94
C GLY A 155 -8.20 -11.99 -8.70
N TYR A 156 -8.77 -12.97 -8.00
CA TYR A 156 -8.10 -13.55 -6.83
C TYR A 156 -6.82 -14.32 -7.18
N ARG A 157 -6.81 -15.08 -8.29
CA ARG A 157 -5.60 -15.79 -8.74
C ARG A 157 -4.47 -14.83 -9.09
N GLU A 158 -4.78 -13.75 -9.81
CA GLU A 158 -3.80 -12.69 -10.08
C GLU A 158 -3.30 -12.04 -8.79
N TYR A 159 -4.21 -11.75 -7.85
CA TYR A 159 -3.88 -11.07 -6.61
C TYR A 159 -3.02 -11.91 -5.66
N PHE A 160 -3.30 -13.21 -5.53
CA PHE A 160 -2.54 -14.13 -4.67
C PHE A 160 -1.32 -14.75 -5.37
N SER A 161 -1.05 -14.45 -6.64
CA SER A 161 0.07 -15.00 -7.41
C SER A 161 1.45 -14.75 -6.80
N GLN A 162 1.57 -13.81 -5.86
CA GLN A 162 2.80 -13.49 -5.14
C GLN A 162 3.10 -14.46 -3.98
N LEU A 163 2.13 -15.30 -3.59
CA LEU A 163 2.30 -16.31 -2.55
C LEU A 163 2.91 -17.60 -3.12
N PRO A 164 3.78 -18.31 -2.38
CA PRO A 164 4.31 -19.61 -2.80
C PRO A 164 3.20 -20.67 -2.78
N SER A 165 3.38 -21.76 -3.55
CA SER A 165 2.35 -22.80 -3.71
C SER A 165 1.91 -23.46 -2.39
N GLU A 166 2.80 -23.53 -1.41
CA GLU A 166 2.54 -24.03 -0.06
C GLU A 166 1.51 -23.19 0.71
N SER A 167 1.28 -21.95 0.28
CA SER A 167 0.30 -21.05 0.90
C SER A 167 -1.14 -21.43 0.57
N PHE A 168 -1.38 -22.22 -0.48
CA PHE A 168 -2.73 -22.50 -0.96
C PHE A 168 -3.28 -23.78 -0.35
N ILE A 169 -4.25 -23.64 0.55
CA ILE A 169 -4.95 -24.78 1.16
C ILE A 169 -6.17 -25.08 0.29
N SER A 170 -6.17 -26.27 -0.32
CA SER A 170 -7.19 -26.72 -1.26
C SER A 170 -8.02 -27.91 -0.74
N ASN A 171 -7.69 -28.41 0.45
CA ASN A 171 -8.38 -29.53 1.08
C ASN A 171 -8.26 -29.44 2.61
N PHE A 172 -9.37 -29.62 3.34
CA PHE A 172 -9.37 -29.60 4.81
C PHE A 172 -8.82 -30.90 5.44
N ALA A 173 -8.74 -31.99 4.68
CA ALA A 173 -8.18 -33.24 5.17
C ALA A 173 -6.65 -33.21 5.29
N ASP A 174 -6.00 -32.42 4.44
CA ASP A 174 -4.54 -32.29 4.42
C ASP A 174 -4.09 -31.24 5.43
N GLY A 175 -3.03 -31.51 6.20
CA GLY A 175 -2.38 -30.45 6.98
C GLY A 175 -1.74 -29.40 6.06
N PHE A 176 -1.26 -28.29 6.62
CA PHE A 176 -0.47 -27.33 5.87
C PHE A 176 1.03 -27.53 6.17
N ARG A 177 1.89 -27.17 5.20
CA ARG A 177 3.34 -27.26 5.37
C ARG A 177 3.90 -25.89 5.76
N ASP A 178 4.71 -25.86 6.82
CA ASP A 178 5.48 -24.66 7.17
C ASP A 178 6.45 -24.34 6.03
N TYR A 179 6.64 -23.06 5.74
CA TYR A 179 7.60 -22.59 4.76
C TYR A 179 8.35 -21.37 5.30
N LYS A 180 9.61 -21.24 4.92
CA LYS A 180 10.41 -20.04 5.26
C LYS A 180 10.19 -18.98 4.19
N THR A 181 9.81 -17.79 4.61
CA THR A 181 9.82 -16.62 3.74
C THR A 181 11.26 -16.20 3.45
N ALA A 182 11.55 -15.85 2.20
CA ALA A 182 12.85 -15.32 1.82
C ALA A 182 13.12 -14.00 2.57
N VAL A 183 14.32 -13.89 3.15
CA VAL A 183 14.73 -12.78 4.04
C VAL A 183 15.80 -11.91 3.38
N ASP A 184 16.17 -12.20 2.13
CA ASP A 184 17.33 -11.62 1.49
C ASP A 184 17.14 -10.11 1.25
N ILE A 185 18.22 -9.36 1.50
CA ILE A 185 18.26 -7.95 1.15
C ILE A 185 18.36 -7.83 -0.37
N ASP A 186 17.53 -6.98 -0.96
CA ASP A 186 17.68 -6.57 -2.34
C ASP A 186 18.96 -5.72 -2.48
N GLU A 187 20.01 -6.32 -3.04
CA GLU A 187 21.31 -5.65 -3.20
C GLU A 187 21.22 -4.45 -4.17
N THR A 188 20.29 -4.44 -5.13
CA THR A 188 20.09 -3.28 -6.01
C THR A 188 19.56 -2.10 -5.20
N LEU A 189 18.53 -2.33 -4.39
CA LEU A 189 17.95 -1.32 -3.50
C LEU A 189 19.01 -0.81 -2.52
N LYS A 190 19.70 -1.72 -1.81
CA LYS A 190 20.71 -1.38 -0.81
C LYS A 190 21.85 -0.57 -1.42
N ASN A 191 22.42 -1.01 -2.54
CA ASN A 191 23.54 -0.30 -3.19
C ASN A 191 23.12 1.08 -3.69
N ASN A 192 21.89 1.21 -4.22
CA ASN A 192 21.37 2.51 -4.59
C ASN A 192 21.20 3.44 -3.38
N PHE A 193 20.67 2.95 -2.25
CA PHE A 193 20.55 3.75 -1.02
C PHE A 193 21.92 4.13 -0.42
N VAL A 194 22.90 3.23 -0.45
CA VAL A 194 24.29 3.55 -0.03
C VAL A 194 24.83 4.73 -0.85
N ARG A 195 24.67 4.69 -2.17
CA ARG A 195 25.09 5.79 -3.05
C ARG A 195 24.30 7.08 -2.77
N LEU A 196 22.98 7.00 -2.74
CA LEU A 196 22.10 8.15 -2.53
C LEU A 196 22.39 8.87 -1.20
N LEU A 197 22.53 8.11 -0.11
CA LEU A 197 22.79 8.68 1.21
C LEU A 197 24.19 9.31 1.31
N LYS A 198 25.15 8.85 0.51
CA LYS A 198 26.48 9.45 0.39
C LYS A 198 26.45 10.75 -0.40
N GLU A 199 25.72 10.78 -1.52
CA GLU A 199 25.62 11.94 -2.41
C GLU A 199 24.71 13.05 -1.87
N SER A 200 23.69 12.68 -1.09
CA SER A 200 22.70 13.60 -0.53
C SER A 200 22.75 13.50 1.00
N PRO A 201 23.55 14.32 1.70
CA PRO A 201 23.82 14.19 3.14
C PRO A 201 22.71 14.73 4.06
N GLY A 202 21.65 15.32 3.50
CA GLY A 202 20.55 15.93 4.23
C GLY A 202 19.58 14.94 4.86
N LYS A 203 18.41 15.42 5.26
CA LYS A 203 17.34 14.62 5.85
C LYS A 203 16.59 13.84 4.76
N VAL A 204 16.14 12.63 5.10
CA VAL A 204 15.21 11.87 4.24
C VAL A 204 13.78 12.14 4.71
N PHE A 205 12.88 12.47 3.79
CA PHE A 205 11.47 12.66 4.08
C PHE A 205 10.63 11.68 3.26
N PHE A 206 9.77 10.93 3.95
CA PHE A 206 8.76 10.11 3.32
C PHE A 206 7.43 10.86 3.23
N ILE A 207 6.75 10.81 2.09
CA ILE A 207 5.41 11.37 1.92
C ILE A 207 4.40 10.24 1.89
N ALA A 208 3.48 10.21 2.85
CA ALA A 208 2.47 9.17 2.99
C ALA A 208 1.04 9.75 2.82
N ASP A 209 0.31 9.31 1.80
CA ASP A 209 -1.12 9.65 1.64
C ASP A 209 -2.03 8.75 2.48
N THR A 210 -1.64 7.48 2.67
CA THR A 210 -2.45 6.46 3.36
C THR A 210 -1.62 5.74 4.41
N PRO A 211 -2.21 5.34 5.56
CA PRO A 211 -1.50 4.53 6.55
C PRO A 211 -1.09 3.15 6.01
N GLY A 212 -1.70 2.68 4.91
CA GLY A 212 -1.37 1.39 4.29
C GLY A 212 0.09 1.27 3.81
N SER A 213 0.77 2.38 3.50
CA SER A 213 2.20 2.34 3.10
C SER A 213 3.16 2.37 4.28
N LEU A 214 2.69 2.50 5.53
CA LEU A 214 3.57 2.70 6.69
C LEU A 214 4.57 1.56 6.88
N ALA A 215 4.17 0.31 6.67
CA ALA A 215 5.10 -0.81 6.81
C ALA A 215 6.27 -0.70 5.81
N GLU A 216 5.99 -0.30 4.57
CA GLU A 216 6.99 -0.06 3.53
C GLU A 216 7.95 1.06 3.97
N LEU A 217 7.39 2.19 4.40
CA LEU A 217 8.16 3.36 4.83
C LEU A 217 9.03 3.08 6.06
N ILE A 218 8.51 2.32 7.03
CA ILE A 218 9.26 1.94 8.22
C ILE A 218 10.38 0.96 7.87
N SER A 219 10.13 0.01 6.96
CA SER A 219 11.17 -0.90 6.48
C SER A 219 12.33 -0.14 5.79
N LEU A 220 11.99 0.84 4.95
CA LEU A 220 12.97 1.70 4.28
C LEU A 220 13.70 2.59 5.29
N THR A 221 13.00 3.08 6.31
CA THR A 221 13.62 3.83 7.41
C THR A 221 14.66 2.98 8.14
N LYS A 222 14.33 1.72 8.46
CA LYS A 222 15.29 0.79 9.07
C LYS A 222 16.49 0.50 8.17
N LEU A 223 16.29 0.38 6.85
CA LEU A 223 17.39 0.26 5.89
C LEU A 223 18.28 1.51 5.85
N ILE A 224 17.67 2.70 5.83
CA ILE A 224 18.43 3.97 5.88
C ILE A 224 19.25 4.03 7.16
N LYS A 225 18.67 3.68 8.31
CA LYS A 225 19.36 3.70 9.60
C LYS A 225 20.42 2.60 9.72
N SER A 226 20.29 1.47 9.03
CA SER A 226 21.36 0.45 9.00
C SER A 226 22.56 0.89 8.16
N ILE A 227 22.33 1.69 7.11
CA ILE A 227 23.39 2.26 6.25
C ILE A 227 24.01 3.52 6.87
N SER A 228 23.18 4.39 7.45
CA SER A 228 23.56 5.69 8.01
C SER A 228 22.81 5.93 9.32
N PRO A 229 23.30 5.40 10.47
CA PRO A 229 22.56 5.39 11.73
C PRO A 229 22.10 6.76 12.24
N GLN A 230 22.90 7.80 12.00
CA GLN A 230 22.61 9.16 12.45
C GLN A 230 21.77 9.96 11.46
N ARG A 231 21.36 9.37 10.32
CA ARG A 231 20.59 10.06 9.28
C ARG A 231 19.20 10.45 9.80
N PRO A 232 18.81 11.74 9.81
CA PRO A 232 17.45 12.10 10.17
C PRO A 232 16.45 11.62 9.12
N VAL A 233 15.31 11.11 9.57
CA VAL A 233 14.21 10.62 8.74
C VAL A 233 12.90 11.24 9.22
N GLY A 234 12.20 11.97 8.35
CA GLY A 234 10.91 12.59 8.63
C GLY A 234 9.76 11.91 7.88
N LEU A 235 8.55 12.02 8.42
CA LEU A 235 7.31 11.60 7.78
C LEU A 235 6.42 12.81 7.52
N LEU A 236 6.06 13.01 6.25
CA LEU A 236 5.13 14.03 5.77
C LEU A 236 3.79 13.35 5.49
N VAL A 237 2.81 13.60 6.35
CA VAL A 237 1.51 12.91 6.33
C VAL A 237 0.49 13.75 5.56
N CYS A 238 -0.08 13.21 4.49
CA CYS A 238 -1.24 13.79 3.84
C CYS A 238 -2.52 13.22 4.49
N ARG A 239 -2.95 13.87 5.59
CA ARG A 239 -4.01 13.36 6.47
C ARG A 239 -5.39 13.39 5.81
N HIS A 240 -6.05 12.24 5.86
CA HIS A 240 -7.47 12.03 5.58
C HIS A 240 -8.07 11.00 6.54
N HIS A 241 -9.36 10.72 6.45
CA HIS A 241 -10.10 9.88 7.41
C HIS A 241 -9.51 8.50 7.71
N ARG A 242 -8.73 7.89 6.80
CA ARG A 242 -8.12 6.57 7.08
C ARG A 242 -7.01 6.65 8.12
N TRP A 243 -6.43 7.83 8.35
CA TRP A 243 -5.46 8.04 9.41
C TRP A 243 -6.10 8.12 10.80
N ASP A 244 -7.43 8.22 10.90
CA ASP A 244 -8.12 8.32 12.18
C ASP A 244 -8.20 6.96 12.91
N VAL A 245 -7.87 5.85 12.24
CA VAL A 245 -7.78 4.49 12.79
C VAL A 245 -6.43 4.21 13.46
N MET A 246 -5.60 5.22 13.73
CA MET A 246 -4.32 5.00 14.40
C MET A 246 -3.89 6.19 15.25
N ASN A 247 -3.05 5.90 16.25
CA ASN A 247 -2.39 6.94 17.02
C ASN A 247 -1.06 7.33 16.36
N PHE A 248 -0.86 8.63 16.10
CA PHE A 248 0.40 9.15 15.55
C PHE A 248 1.58 9.00 16.50
N ASP A 249 1.35 8.86 17.81
CA ASP A 249 2.42 8.62 18.78
C ASP A 249 3.13 7.29 18.53
N ASP A 250 2.43 6.29 17.98
CA ASP A 250 3.01 4.99 17.62
C ASP A 250 4.10 5.13 16.54
N LEU A 251 4.09 6.23 15.77
CA LEU A 251 5.05 6.48 14.70
C LEU A 251 6.32 7.20 15.16
N LYS A 252 6.31 7.80 16.36
CA LYS A 252 7.47 8.55 16.88
C LYS A 252 8.69 7.66 17.13
N ALA A 253 8.50 6.36 17.32
CA ALA A 253 9.59 5.39 17.43
C ALA A 253 10.32 5.14 16.10
N HIS A 254 9.72 5.52 14.97
CA HIS A 254 10.23 5.22 13.64
C HIS A 254 10.74 6.46 12.89
N PHE A 255 10.22 7.65 13.22
CA PHE A 255 10.54 8.89 12.50
C PHE A 255 11.00 9.99 13.45
N ASP A 256 12.06 10.70 13.08
CA ASP A 256 12.63 11.81 13.84
C ASP A 256 11.76 13.08 13.79
N SER A 257 10.89 13.21 12.78
CA SER A 257 9.80 14.20 12.78
C SER A 257 8.57 13.69 12.03
N ILE A 258 7.40 14.22 12.41
CA ILE A 258 6.13 13.94 11.74
C ILE A 258 5.43 15.27 11.49
N ASP A 259 5.21 15.61 10.23
CA ASP A 259 4.58 16.86 9.80
C ASP A 259 3.29 16.55 9.04
N ILE A 260 2.17 17.17 9.45
CA ILE A 260 0.84 16.82 8.97
C ILE A 260 0.28 17.90 8.05
N PHE A 261 -0.05 17.51 6.83
CA PHE A 261 -0.73 18.33 5.84
C PHE A 261 -2.15 17.80 5.62
N SER A 262 -3.11 18.72 5.55
CA SER A 262 -4.46 18.35 5.15
C SER A 262 -4.51 17.83 3.72
N ARG A 263 -5.21 16.72 3.46
CA ARG A 263 -5.54 16.31 2.10
C ARG A 263 -6.47 17.31 1.43
N THR A 264 -6.28 17.49 0.11
CA THR A 264 -7.22 18.22 -0.75
C THR A 264 -7.47 17.45 -2.04
N PHE A 265 -8.74 17.37 -2.44
CA PHE A 265 -9.17 16.81 -3.71
C PHE A 265 -9.45 17.95 -4.70
N TYR A 266 -9.43 17.63 -5.99
CA TYR A 266 -9.67 18.63 -7.04
C TYR A 266 -11.13 19.07 -6.99
N SER A 267 -11.34 20.36 -6.70
CA SER A 267 -12.66 20.92 -6.47
C SER A 267 -12.70 22.37 -6.93
N LEU A 268 -13.79 22.76 -7.59
CA LEU A 268 -14.05 24.15 -7.97
C LEU A 268 -14.70 24.97 -6.86
N ARG A 269 -14.98 24.36 -5.70
CA ARG A 269 -15.60 25.08 -4.57
C ARG A 269 -14.59 26.11 -4.03
N PRO A 270 -14.96 27.39 -3.90
CA PRO A 270 -14.03 28.45 -3.50
C PRO A 270 -13.26 28.15 -2.21
N ASN A 271 -13.94 27.63 -1.19
CA ASN A 271 -13.30 27.25 0.08
C ASN A 271 -12.26 26.12 -0.07
N LYS A 272 -12.46 25.17 -0.98
CA LYS A 272 -11.51 24.09 -1.28
C LYS A 272 -10.31 24.62 -2.09
N LEU A 273 -10.53 25.56 -3.00
CA LEU A 273 -9.45 26.24 -3.73
C LEU A 273 -8.56 27.06 -2.79
N ILE A 274 -9.16 27.85 -1.88
CA ILE A 274 -8.42 28.60 -0.85
C ILE A 274 -7.63 27.64 0.05
N LYS A 275 -8.24 26.50 0.44
CA LYS A 275 -7.54 25.47 1.22
C LYS A 275 -6.33 24.90 0.45
N ALA A 276 -6.50 24.57 -0.84
CA ALA A 276 -5.42 24.08 -1.68
C ALA A 276 -4.29 25.11 -1.84
N LEU A 277 -4.63 26.39 -2.03
CA LEU A 277 -3.66 27.49 -2.07
C LEU A 277 -2.88 27.62 -0.76
N LYS A 278 -3.55 27.51 0.39
CA LYS A 278 -2.89 27.52 1.70
C LYS A 278 -1.91 26.36 1.84
N ILE A 279 -2.36 25.14 1.52
CA ILE A 279 -1.49 23.95 1.54
C ILE A 279 -0.26 24.14 0.63
N ALA A 280 -0.46 24.62 -0.60
CA ALA A 280 0.65 24.85 -1.52
C ALA A 280 1.64 25.89 -0.98
N ARG A 281 1.15 26.98 -0.37
CA ARG A 281 2.01 28.00 0.27
C ARG A 281 2.77 27.46 1.47
N ASP A 282 2.11 26.66 2.31
CA ASP A 282 2.73 26.05 3.49
C ASP A 282 3.83 25.07 3.06
N ILE A 283 3.57 24.23 2.05
CA ILE A 283 4.56 23.30 1.47
C ILE A 283 5.71 24.03 0.81
N LYS A 284 5.44 25.11 0.06
CA LYS A 284 6.49 25.93 -0.59
C LYS A 284 7.47 26.53 0.44
N LYS A 285 6.99 26.84 1.64
CA LYS A 285 7.81 27.38 2.74
C LYS A 285 8.40 26.30 3.64
N PHE A 286 8.02 25.04 3.45
CA PHE A 286 8.52 23.94 4.28
C PHE A 286 10.04 23.80 4.07
N PRO A 287 10.84 23.63 5.13
CA PRO A 287 12.28 23.80 5.08
C PRO A 287 13.03 22.58 4.52
N ILE A 288 12.77 22.21 3.26
CA ILE A 288 13.57 21.21 2.53
C ILE A 288 14.84 21.88 2.01
N LYS A 289 16.00 21.34 2.37
CA LYS A 289 17.33 21.87 2.03
C LYS A 289 17.95 21.14 0.85
N ASN A 290 18.98 21.75 0.26
CA ASN A 290 19.84 21.07 -0.71
C ASN A 290 20.47 19.83 -0.06
N GLY A 291 20.43 18.70 -0.76
CA GLY A 291 20.92 17.42 -0.27
C GLY A 291 19.93 16.64 0.60
N ASP A 292 18.73 17.16 0.86
CA ASP A 292 17.63 16.36 1.39
C ASP A 292 17.10 15.39 0.31
N ILE A 293 16.43 14.32 0.75
CA ILE A 293 15.80 13.32 -0.12
C ILE A 293 14.29 13.32 0.16
N LEU A 294 13.47 13.43 -0.88
CA LEU A 294 12.02 13.30 -0.83
C LEU A 294 11.60 11.97 -1.45
N ILE A 295 10.82 11.17 -0.72
CA ILE A 295 10.36 9.86 -1.17
C ILE A 295 8.84 9.83 -1.17
N GLY A 296 8.25 9.80 -2.36
CA GLY A 296 6.80 9.74 -2.56
C GLY A 296 6.29 8.31 -2.75
N THR A 297 5.08 8.00 -2.25
CA THR A 297 4.44 6.69 -2.43
C THR A 297 3.15 6.72 -3.25
N THR A 298 2.69 7.90 -3.69
CA THR A 298 1.40 8.02 -4.39
C THR A 298 1.46 8.65 -5.75
N HIS A 299 2.59 9.29 -6.09
CA HIS A 299 2.90 9.99 -7.34
C HIS A 299 1.86 11.00 -7.83
N THR A 300 0.75 11.23 -7.12
CA THR A 300 -0.38 12.00 -7.64
C THR A 300 -1.23 12.69 -6.59
N SER A 301 -0.92 12.56 -5.30
CA SER A 301 -1.59 13.37 -4.28
C SER A 301 -1.19 14.85 -4.46
N PHE A 302 -2.11 15.78 -4.21
CA PHE A 302 -1.81 17.22 -4.38
C PHE A 302 -0.65 17.67 -3.48
N VAL A 303 -0.55 17.08 -2.27
CA VAL A 303 0.55 17.35 -1.33
C VAL A 303 1.88 16.89 -1.92
N GLU A 304 1.96 15.64 -2.41
CA GLU A 304 3.17 15.11 -3.03
C GLU A 304 3.57 15.93 -4.27
N VAL A 305 2.61 16.27 -5.14
CA VAL A 305 2.83 17.14 -6.29
C VAL A 305 3.42 18.50 -5.87
N CYS A 306 2.91 19.12 -4.80
CA CYS A 306 3.48 20.37 -4.28
C CYS A 306 4.93 20.20 -3.82
N PHE A 307 5.24 19.12 -3.09
CA PHE A 307 6.60 18.85 -2.64
C PHE A 307 7.57 18.67 -3.80
N MET A 308 7.22 17.81 -4.77
CA MET A 308 8.08 17.56 -5.94
C MET A 308 8.25 18.81 -6.81
N SER A 309 7.22 19.66 -6.89
CA SER A 309 7.28 20.87 -7.73
C SER A 309 8.10 22.00 -7.13
N TYR A 310 8.03 22.21 -5.81
CA TYR A 310 8.69 23.34 -5.14
C TYR A 310 10.10 23.03 -4.68
N HIS A 311 10.42 21.77 -4.42
CA HIS A 311 11.69 21.36 -3.83
C HIS A 311 12.54 20.53 -4.79
N LYS A 312 12.63 20.97 -6.05
CA LYS A 312 13.36 20.29 -7.15
C LYS A 312 14.88 20.16 -6.90
N HIS A 313 15.40 20.90 -5.92
CA HIS A 313 16.79 20.83 -5.49
C HIS A 313 17.08 19.63 -4.56
N ALA A 314 16.04 19.03 -3.97
CA ALA A 314 16.15 17.80 -3.23
C ALA A 314 16.20 16.61 -4.20
N LYS A 315 16.77 15.49 -3.75
CA LYS A 315 16.71 14.24 -4.50
C LYS A 315 15.31 13.65 -4.42
N MET A 316 14.66 13.39 -5.55
CA MET A 316 13.26 12.94 -5.61
C MET A 316 13.19 11.46 -5.98
N LEU A 317 12.63 10.64 -5.10
CA LEU A 317 12.45 9.21 -5.29
C LEU A 317 10.95 8.88 -5.26
N CYS A 318 10.56 7.87 -6.01
CA CYS A 318 9.20 7.32 -5.98
C CYS A 318 9.24 5.83 -5.65
N VAL A 319 8.33 5.36 -4.79
CA VAL A 319 8.14 3.93 -4.48
C VAL A 319 6.71 3.57 -4.83
N LEU A 320 6.52 2.65 -5.78
CA LEU A 320 5.21 2.26 -6.30
C LEU A 320 5.12 0.75 -6.49
N SER A 321 3.93 0.18 -6.33
CA SER A 321 3.74 -1.21 -6.75
C SER A 321 3.91 -1.36 -8.27
N GLU A 322 4.45 -2.48 -8.72
CA GLU A 322 4.52 -2.81 -10.16
C GLU A 322 3.14 -2.71 -10.82
N VAL A 323 2.09 -3.16 -10.13
CA VAL A 323 0.71 -3.14 -10.61
C VAL A 323 0.23 -1.71 -10.81
N SER A 324 0.43 -0.82 -9.82
CA SER A 324 0.05 0.59 -9.94
C SER A 324 0.81 1.25 -11.08
N PHE A 325 2.10 0.97 -11.23
CA PHE A 325 2.92 1.51 -12.30
C PHE A 325 2.44 1.03 -13.68
N ASP A 326 2.24 -0.27 -13.90
CA ASP A 326 1.78 -0.80 -15.19
C ASP A 326 0.34 -0.35 -15.52
N THR A 327 -0.48 -0.16 -14.49
CA THR A 327 -1.84 0.35 -14.62
C THR A 327 -1.88 1.82 -15.04
N VAL A 328 -0.92 2.64 -14.60
CA VAL A 328 -0.90 4.07 -14.92
C VAL A 328 0.02 4.39 -16.11
N TYR A 329 1.12 3.67 -16.28
CA TYR A 329 2.17 4.02 -17.26
C TYR A 329 2.51 2.88 -18.23
N GLY A 330 2.00 1.67 -17.99
CA GLY A 330 2.33 0.49 -18.76
C GLY A 330 1.23 0.00 -19.71
N GLN A 331 1.28 -1.29 -20.06
CA GLN A 331 0.41 -1.88 -21.07
C GLN A 331 -1.01 -2.08 -20.54
N ARG A 332 -1.16 -2.44 -19.26
CA ARG A 332 -2.48 -2.55 -18.63
C ARG A 332 -3.23 -1.23 -18.70
N GLY A 333 -2.56 -0.12 -18.37
CA GLY A 333 -3.15 1.22 -18.49
C GLY A 333 -3.59 1.56 -19.91
N LYS A 334 -2.76 1.26 -20.92
CA LYS A 334 -3.10 1.47 -22.33
C LYS A 334 -4.34 0.70 -22.76
N LYS A 335 -4.43 -0.57 -22.36
CA LYS A 335 -5.60 -1.41 -22.64
C LYS A 335 -6.86 -0.85 -21.97
N MET A 336 -6.78 -0.50 -20.69
CA MET A 336 -7.91 0.07 -19.95
C MET A 336 -8.39 1.41 -20.55
N LEU A 337 -7.46 2.29 -20.95
CA LEU A 337 -7.80 3.57 -21.60
C LEU A 337 -8.43 3.40 -22.99
N ALA A 338 -8.21 2.25 -23.65
CA ALA A 338 -8.84 1.93 -24.93
C ALA A 338 -10.24 1.33 -24.77
N GLU A 339 -10.48 0.60 -23.68
CA GLU A 339 -11.75 -0.12 -23.42
C GLU A 339 -12.76 0.73 -22.64
N ILE A 340 -12.30 1.55 -21.69
CA ILE A 340 -13.15 2.34 -20.79
C ILE A 340 -13.25 3.77 -21.28
N HIS A 341 -14.48 4.29 -21.31
CA HIS A 341 -14.76 5.68 -21.66
C HIS A 341 -14.58 6.59 -20.44
N TYR A 342 -13.35 7.01 -20.19
CA TYR A 342 -13.04 7.89 -19.08
C TYR A 342 -13.51 9.33 -19.32
N GLU A 343 -14.06 9.94 -18.27
CA GLU A 343 -14.47 11.34 -18.28
C GLU A 343 -13.46 12.18 -17.51
N THR A 344 -13.07 13.35 -18.02
CA THR A 344 -12.25 14.28 -17.25
C THR A 344 -13.15 15.29 -16.56
N PRO A 345 -13.23 15.31 -15.21
CA PRO A 345 -14.11 16.26 -14.51
C PRO A 345 -13.68 17.72 -14.76
N PRO A 346 -14.62 18.67 -14.76
CA PRO A 346 -14.31 20.10 -14.91
C PRO A 346 -13.30 20.61 -13.88
N SER A 347 -13.33 20.08 -12.64
CA SER A 347 -12.34 20.40 -11.62
C SER A 347 -10.93 19.95 -12.02
N SER A 348 -10.78 18.79 -12.68
CA SER A 348 -9.48 18.35 -13.18
C SER A 348 -8.99 19.23 -14.33
N HIS A 349 -9.86 19.68 -15.24
CA HIS A 349 -9.47 20.61 -16.29
C HIS A 349 -9.00 21.95 -15.72
N PHE A 350 -9.75 22.53 -14.79
CA PHE A 350 -9.37 23.77 -14.12
C PHE A 350 -8.05 23.64 -13.38
N TYR A 351 -7.85 22.56 -12.61
CA TYR A 351 -6.59 22.33 -11.92
C TYR A 351 -5.44 22.22 -12.91
N ASN A 352 -5.59 21.40 -13.94
CA ASN A 352 -4.54 21.14 -14.91
C ASN A 352 -4.16 22.36 -15.77
N LEU A 353 -5.13 23.16 -16.21
CA LEU A 353 -4.93 24.24 -17.17
C LEU A 353 -4.70 25.60 -16.50
N ILE A 354 -5.18 25.78 -15.28
CA ILE A 354 -5.18 27.08 -14.60
C ILE A 354 -4.49 26.98 -13.24
N PHE A 355 -5.02 26.18 -12.32
CA PHE A 355 -4.58 26.24 -10.92
C PHE A 355 -3.14 25.74 -10.71
N GLU A 356 -2.78 24.58 -11.25
CA GLU A 356 -1.42 24.02 -11.15
C GLU A 356 -0.38 24.93 -11.83
N PRO A 357 -0.58 25.41 -13.08
CA PRO A 357 0.32 26.39 -13.68
C PRO A 357 0.48 27.68 -12.87
N LEU A 358 -0.62 28.27 -12.38
CA LEU A 358 -0.56 29.48 -11.54
C LEU A 358 0.24 29.27 -10.25
N LEU A 359 0.18 28.06 -9.71
CA LEU A 359 0.95 27.68 -8.53
C LEU A 359 2.39 27.26 -8.86
N GLY A 360 2.77 27.09 -10.12
CA GLY A 360 4.07 26.55 -10.52
C GLY A 360 4.24 25.06 -10.21
N LEU A 361 3.15 24.30 -10.26
CA LEU A 361 3.14 22.86 -9.99
C LEU A 361 3.31 22.03 -11.26
N TYR A 362 3.89 20.83 -11.11
CA TYR A 362 3.79 19.79 -12.12
C TYR A 362 2.33 19.51 -12.44
N ARG A 363 2.04 19.45 -13.74
CA ARG A 363 0.68 19.28 -14.22
C ARG A 363 0.24 17.83 -14.11
N THR A 364 -0.96 17.62 -13.59
CA THR A 364 -1.54 16.28 -13.46
C THR A 364 -2.86 16.17 -14.23
N LYS A 365 -3.19 14.95 -14.64
CA LYS A 365 -4.48 14.62 -15.25
C LYS A 365 -5.20 13.63 -14.35
N TYR A 366 -6.45 13.92 -14.04
CA TYR A 366 -7.36 13.00 -13.37
C TYR A 366 -8.52 12.67 -14.29
N MET A 367 -8.79 11.38 -14.49
CA MET A 367 -9.90 10.90 -15.30
C MET A 367 -10.74 9.94 -14.46
N ASN A 368 -12.05 10.20 -14.44
CA ASN A 368 -13.02 9.42 -13.70
C ASN A 368 -13.51 8.27 -14.58
N ASP A 369 -13.54 7.07 -14.01
CA ASP A 369 -14.22 5.94 -14.62
C ASP A 369 -15.71 5.99 -14.22
N PRO A 370 -16.66 6.14 -15.17
CA PRO A 370 -18.09 6.13 -14.89
C PRO A 370 -18.54 4.82 -14.22
N GLY A 371 -17.90 3.69 -14.55
CA GLY A 371 -18.16 2.38 -13.96
C GLY A 371 -17.61 2.23 -12.54
N LYS A 372 -16.85 3.22 -12.03
CA LYS A 372 -16.20 3.21 -10.71
C LYS A 372 -15.31 2.00 -10.46
N VAL A 373 -14.79 1.37 -11.51
CA VAL A 373 -13.82 0.28 -11.38
C VAL A 373 -12.49 0.86 -10.91
N MET A 374 -12.01 1.91 -11.58
CA MET A 374 -10.77 2.58 -11.18
C MET A 374 -10.61 3.96 -11.80
N ASN A 375 -10.32 4.96 -10.98
CA ASN A 375 -10.00 6.29 -11.49
C ASN A 375 -8.53 6.37 -11.94
N PHE A 376 -8.31 7.10 -13.02
CA PHE A 376 -6.98 7.27 -13.59
C PHE A 376 -6.36 8.59 -13.14
N ARG A 377 -5.13 8.56 -12.62
CA ARG A 377 -4.40 9.78 -12.26
C ARG A 377 -2.93 9.65 -12.63
N CYS A 378 -2.38 10.68 -13.25
CA CYS A 378 -0.98 10.69 -13.70
C CYS A 378 -0.44 12.11 -13.85
N TYR A 379 0.88 12.24 -13.94
CA TYR A 379 1.54 13.44 -14.44
C TYR A 379 1.37 13.56 -15.96
N GLN A 380 1.41 14.80 -16.46
CA GLN A 380 1.46 15.06 -17.89
C GLN A 380 2.86 14.86 -18.49
N GLU A 381 3.89 15.08 -17.69
CA GLU A 381 5.28 14.76 -18.04
C GLU A 381 5.57 13.29 -17.76
N PRO A 382 6.57 12.69 -18.42
CA PRO A 382 7.01 11.35 -18.08
C PRO A 382 7.36 11.25 -16.59
N VAL A 383 6.83 10.25 -15.88
CA VAL A 383 7.00 10.17 -14.43
C VAL A 383 8.46 10.08 -14.02
N ASN A 384 9.28 9.40 -14.83
CA ASN A 384 10.71 9.26 -14.61
C ASN A 384 11.55 10.46 -15.12
N ASP A 385 10.89 11.52 -15.60
CA ASP A 385 11.47 12.85 -15.73
C ASP A 385 11.32 13.71 -14.48
N ILE A 386 10.29 13.43 -13.66
CA ILE A 386 10.02 14.13 -12.41
C ILE A 386 10.85 13.55 -11.28
N TYR A 387 10.92 12.23 -11.18
CA TYR A 387 11.70 11.55 -10.15
C TYR A 387 13.10 11.21 -10.65
N ASP A 388 14.10 11.39 -9.78
CA ASP A 388 15.46 10.94 -10.02
C ASP A 388 15.54 9.42 -10.11
N GLN A 389 14.79 8.70 -9.28
CA GLN A 389 14.68 7.24 -9.33
C GLN A 389 13.27 6.79 -8.94
N ILE A 390 12.83 5.69 -9.57
CA ILE A 390 11.55 5.04 -9.29
C ILE A 390 11.84 3.59 -8.89
N TYR A 391 11.32 3.18 -7.75
CA TYR A 391 11.40 1.83 -7.24
C TYR A 391 10.04 1.15 -7.38
N LEU A 392 10.02 0.04 -8.11
CA LEU A 392 8.84 -0.79 -8.30
C LEU A 392 8.90 -2.00 -7.36
N ILE A 393 7.85 -2.17 -6.55
CA ILE A 393 7.74 -3.16 -5.45
C ILE A 393 6.60 -4.16 -5.60
#